data_AF-A0A9P3AWI8-F1
#
_entry.id   AF-A0A9P3AWI8-F1
#
_cell.length_a   1.000
_cell.length_b   1.000
_cell.length_c   1.000
_cell.angle_alpha   90.00
_cell.angle_beta   90.00
_cell.angle_gamma   90.00
#
_symmetry.space_group_name_H-M   'P 1'
#
loop_
_entity.id
_entity.type
_entity.pdbx_description
1 polymer ?
#
loop_
_entity_poly.entity_id
_entity_poly.type
_entity_poly.pdbx_seq_one_letter_code
_entity_poly.pdbx_strand_id
1 'polypeptide(L)'
;MRNPIEVRTCLLQLANWVMDIALDFNVTEVKQEAVLLGNINNIFTQTLVSKQLGAVRVGIGQRSFGSSRIQIVKKETGQTVYPTIFNLSSGEAAMFCLFGEILRQADNNKNNILLEGITGIVLVDEVDKHLHIKLQKEILPKLLDIFPNVQFILSSHSPFLNMGLAAVAKERAKIVDLNNFGVSTDPTANELYDEVYKMMISENDRFKKAYDSLKETIKSGKKPLIITEGKTDMMYLKKAKEKLEIEDCDIDFFDFGQEKSLGNKELEKLLKYISKIRLGRKIIGIFDRDNDDVIKRIEGEKEYISYLNNVYAFCIPLVNKDIYEADYISMEHYFIKKDLCKQNKEGRRLFLGSEFFDSGKSKDENGAFEVGMEKGKLKNKIGKNGVIDSAVYFSSDREYKNSIALSKADFAELVANNNEFAGEFDFSNFESIFKKIKQIIG
;
A
#
# COMPACT_ATOMS: atom_id res chain seq x y z
N MET A 1 -0.53 -27.32 42.21
CA MET A 1 0.33 -26.65 41.21
C MET A 1 -0.21 -25.24 41.03
N ARG A 2 0.64 -24.21 41.11
CA ARG A 2 0.18 -22.81 41.20
C ARG A 2 -0.16 -22.14 39.85
N ASN A 3 0.22 -22.74 38.71
CA ASN A 3 -0.14 -22.25 37.37
C ASN A 3 -0.89 -23.35 36.57
N PRO A 4 -1.96 -23.01 35.84
CA PRO A 4 -2.67 -23.96 34.97
C PRO A 4 -1.83 -24.30 33.73
N ILE A 5 -2.06 -25.49 33.16
CA ILE A 5 -1.37 -25.96 31.94
C ILE A 5 -1.85 -25.19 30.72
N GLU A 6 -3.14 -24.86 30.66
CA GLU A 6 -3.74 -24.02 29.62
C GLU A 6 -4.17 -22.69 30.24
N VAL A 7 -3.72 -21.59 29.64
CA VAL A 7 -4.10 -20.24 30.04
C VAL A 7 -4.90 -19.61 28.91
N ARG A 8 -6.15 -19.25 29.20
CA ARG A 8 -6.98 -18.45 28.28
C ARG A 8 -7.15 -17.06 28.87
N THR A 9 -6.49 -16.10 28.24
CA THR A 9 -6.56 -14.69 28.64
C THR A 9 -7.03 -13.83 27.48
N CYS A 10 -7.87 -12.84 27.78
CA CYS A 10 -8.27 -11.82 26.82
C CYS A 10 -7.84 -10.43 27.29
N LEU A 11 -7.85 -9.47 26.36
CA LEU A 11 -7.43 -8.10 26.65
C LEU A 11 -8.24 -7.47 27.79
N LEU A 12 -9.53 -7.82 27.92
CA LEU A 12 -10.39 -7.30 29.00
C LEU A 12 -9.91 -7.74 30.38
N GLN A 13 -9.49 -9.00 30.53
CA GLN A 13 -8.97 -9.52 31.80
C GLN A 13 -7.62 -8.89 32.16
N LEU A 14 -6.72 -8.77 31.19
CA LEU A 14 -5.44 -8.09 31.39
C LEU A 14 -5.60 -6.59 31.64
N ALA A 15 -6.58 -5.95 31.03
CA ALA A 15 -6.87 -4.54 31.25
C ALA A 15 -7.09 -4.25 32.74
N ASN A 16 -7.92 -5.05 33.42
CA ASN A 16 -8.19 -4.85 34.84
C ASN A 16 -6.91 -4.96 35.68
N TRP A 17 -6.10 -5.98 35.45
CA TRP A 17 -4.82 -6.16 36.14
C TRP A 17 -3.85 -4.98 35.88
N VAL A 18 -3.74 -4.51 34.63
CA VAL A 18 -2.94 -3.33 34.30
C VAL A 18 -3.48 -2.06 34.97
N MET A 19 -4.81 -1.94 35.11
CA MET A 19 -5.43 -0.81 35.80
C MET A 19 -5.09 -0.81 37.28
N ASP A 20 -5.14 -1.96 37.94
CA ASP A 20 -4.82 -2.10 39.36
C ASP A 20 -3.38 -1.63 39.62
N ILE A 21 -2.42 -2.15 38.85
CA ILE A 21 -1.00 -1.75 38.91
C ILE A 21 -0.81 -0.25 38.68
N ALA A 22 -1.48 0.29 37.65
CA ALA A 22 -1.36 1.70 37.31
C ALA A 22 -1.96 2.61 38.40
N LEU A 23 -3.05 2.19 39.04
CA LEU A 23 -3.67 2.92 40.14
C LEU A 23 -2.82 2.82 41.41
N ASP A 24 -2.36 1.63 41.76
CA ASP A 24 -1.53 1.39 42.93
C ASP A 24 -0.23 2.20 42.85
N PHE A 25 0.43 2.25 41.69
CA PHE A 25 1.58 3.12 41.48
C PHE A 25 1.27 4.60 41.71
N ASN A 26 0.15 5.10 41.19
CA ASN A 26 -0.23 6.52 41.32
C ASN A 26 -0.70 6.90 42.72
N VAL A 27 -1.21 5.95 43.51
CA VAL A 27 -1.71 6.21 44.87
C VAL A 27 -0.64 6.01 45.92
N THR A 28 0.21 4.98 45.76
CA THR A 28 1.12 4.53 46.81
C THR A 28 2.58 4.90 46.56
N GLU A 29 2.96 5.25 45.32
CA GLU A 29 4.34 5.49 44.87
C GLU A 29 5.34 4.39 45.28
N VAL A 30 4.84 3.17 45.49
CA VAL A 30 5.66 2.05 45.94
C VAL A 30 6.60 1.62 44.82
N LYS A 31 7.90 1.47 45.14
CA LYS A 31 8.95 1.02 44.19
C LYS A 31 8.61 -0.29 43.46
N GLN A 32 7.72 -1.09 44.02
CA GLN A 32 7.31 -2.39 43.51
C GLN A 32 6.51 -2.27 42.21
N GLU A 33 5.46 -1.45 42.24
CA GLU A 33 4.63 -1.16 41.07
C GLU A 33 5.43 -0.47 39.95
N ALA A 34 6.48 0.26 40.30
CA ALA A 34 7.36 0.90 39.33
C ALA A 34 8.06 -0.10 38.40
N VAL A 35 8.48 -1.26 38.93
CA VAL A 35 9.16 -2.32 38.14
C VAL A 35 8.16 -2.97 37.19
N LEU A 36 7.00 -3.37 37.70
CA LEU A 36 5.98 -4.07 36.93
C LEU A 36 5.38 -3.18 35.85
N LEU A 37 5.07 -1.93 36.19
CA LEU A 37 4.65 -0.92 35.22
C LEU A 37 5.74 -0.62 34.19
N GLY A 38 7.01 -0.62 34.59
CA GLY A 38 8.17 -0.54 33.70
C GLY A 38 8.18 -1.67 32.65
N ASN A 39 7.95 -2.91 33.09
CA ASN A 39 7.87 -4.08 32.22
C ASN A 39 6.68 -3.99 31.26
N ILE A 40 5.50 -3.61 31.75
CA ILE A 40 4.30 -3.37 30.93
C ILE A 40 4.58 -2.31 29.85
N ASN A 41 5.22 -1.20 30.23
CA ASN A 41 5.60 -0.14 29.30
C ASN A 41 6.62 -0.62 28.25
N ASN A 42 7.55 -1.49 28.63
CA ASN A 42 8.49 -2.11 27.69
C ASN A 42 7.75 -3.00 26.68
N ILE A 43 6.83 -3.87 27.15
CA ILE A 43 6.02 -4.73 26.28
C ILE A 43 5.20 -3.88 25.29
N PHE A 44 4.54 -2.81 25.76
CA PHE A 44 3.82 -1.90 24.86
C PHE A 44 4.75 -1.19 23.88
N THR A 45 5.93 -0.75 24.32
CA THR A 45 6.93 -0.10 23.47
C THR A 45 7.41 -1.04 22.37
N GLN A 46 7.74 -2.30 22.69
CA GLN A 46 8.12 -3.28 21.68
C GLN A 46 6.96 -3.60 20.74
N THR A 47 5.74 -3.78 21.27
CA THR A 47 4.53 -4.07 20.47
C THR A 47 4.25 -2.97 19.45
N LEU A 48 4.49 -1.71 19.82
CA LEU A 48 4.17 -0.53 19.00
C LEU A 48 5.37 0.07 18.26
N VAL A 49 6.56 -0.54 18.34
CA VAL A 49 7.80 0.04 17.77
C VAL A 49 7.69 0.27 16.25
N SER A 50 6.93 -0.58 15.55
CA SER A 50 6.67 -0.46 14.11
C SER A 50 5.95 0.83 13.69
N LYS A 51 5.34 1.55 14.64
CA LYS A 51 4.63 2.82 14.43
C LYS A 51 5.50 4.06 14.59
N GLN A 52 6.78 3.90 14.96
CA GLN A 52 7.75 5.00 15.11
C GLN A 52 7.26 6.09 16.09
N LEU A 53 6.57 5.68 17.15
CA LEU A 53 6.00 6.59 18.15
C LEU A 53 6.99 7.02 19.23
N GLY A 54 8.20 6.41 19.24
CA GLY A 54 9.12 6.47 20.37
C GLY A 54 8.69 5.53 21.50
N ALA A 55 9.31 5.68 22.67
CA ALA A 55 8.91 4.95 23.87
C ALA A 55 7.50 5.37 24.31
N VAL A 56 6.67 4.38 24.69
CA VAL A 56 5.31 4.63 25.19
C VAL A 56 5.18 4.15 26.64
N ARG A 57 4.14 4.62 27.31
CA ARG A 57 3.76 4.17 28.64
C ARG A 57 2.25 4.13 28.81
N VAL A 58 1.81 3.37 29.80
CA VAL A 58 0.46 3.42 30.31
C VAL A 58 0.20 4.79 30.94
N GLY A 59 -0.99 5.33 30.69
CA GLY A 59 -1.52 6.51 31.35
C GLY A 59 -2.98 6.28 31.77
N ILE A 60 -3.49 7.19 32.60
CA ILE A 60 -4.89 7.18 33.03
C ILE A 60 -5.64 8.27 32.26
N GLY A 61 -6.65 7.90 31.49
CA GLY A 61 -7.48 8.77 30.67
C GLY A 61 -8.66 9.36 31.45
N GLN A 62 -9.24 10.44 30.91
CA GLN A 62 -10.44 11.05 31.48
C GLN A 62 -11.68 10.16 31.28
N ARG A 63 -12.64 10.27 32.19
CA ARG A 63 -13.91 9.51 32.17
C ARG A 63 -14.70 9.66 30.86
N SER A 64 -14.52 10.76 30.14
CA SER A 64 -15.20 11.07 28.88
C SER A 64 -14.75 10.21 27.68
N PHE A 65 -13.63 9.50 27.75
CA PHE A 65 -13.03 8.79 26.61
C PHE A 65 -13.46 7.32 26.42
N GLY A 66 -14.56 6.87 27.05
CA GLY A 66 -15.15 5.53 26.86
C GLY A 66 -15.12 4.64 28.09
N SER A 67 -15.34 3.32 27.91
CA SER A 67 -15.53 2.34 29.00
C SER A 67 -14.26 1.96 29.77
N SER A 68 -13.06 2.34 29.31
CA SER A 68 -11.78 2.04 29.98
C SER A 68 -10.94 3.29 30.19
N ARG A 69 -10.31 3.38 31.37
CA ARG A 69 -9.44 4.51 31.75
C ARG A 69 -7.99 4.31 31.34
N ILE A 70 -7.61 3.17 30.77
CA ILE A 70 -6.22 2.91 30.43
C ILE A 70 -5.94 3.48 29.04
N GLN A 71 -5.10 4.49 28.98
CA GLN A 71 -4.59 5.05 27.73
C GLN A 71 -3.14 4.64 27.50
N ILE A 72 -2.70 4.71 26.25
CA ILE A 72 -1.28 4.62 25.90
C ILE A 72 -0.83 6.00 25.47
N VAL A 73 0.23 6.50 26.10
CA VAL A 73 0.79 7.83 25.84
C VAL A 73 2.26 7.72 25.46
N LYS A 74 2.76 8.69 24.70
CA LYS A 74 4.21 8.83 24.48
C LYS A 74 4.89 9.12 25.82
N LYS A 75 5.98 8.41 26.11
CA LYS A 75 6.71 8.52 27.38
C LYS A 75 7.24 9.94 27.60
N GLU A 76 7.80 10.54 26.56
CA GLU A 76 8.46 11.86 26.62
C GLU A 76 7.46 13.02 26.69
N THR A 77 6.44 13.01 25.83
CA THR A 77 5.54 14.17 25.67
C THR A 77 4.22 14.04 26.45
N GLY A 78 3.88 12.83 26.91
CA GLY A 78 2.56 12.54 27.50
C GLY A 78 1.41 12.58 26.48
N GLN A 79 1.70 12.77 25.19
CA GLN A 79 0.68 12.82 24.14
C GLN A 79 -0.03 11.47 24.02
N THR A 80 -1.36 11.49 24.07
CA THR A 80 -2.20 10.31 23.87
C THR A 80 -2.00 9.72 22.47
N VAL A 81 -1.61 8.45 22.42
CA VAL A 81 -1.53 7.62 21.21
C VAL A 81 -2.84 6.86 21.05
N TYR A 82 -3.25 6.16 22.11
CA TYR A 82 -4.52 5.44 22.17
C TYR A 82 -5.33 5.95 23.35
N PRO A 83 -6.51 6.55 23.11
CA PRO A 83 -7.39 7.03 24.18
C PRO A 83 -7.84 5.90 25.12
N THR A 84 -7.92 4.68 24.61
CA THR A 84 -8.19 3.44 25.34
C THR A 84 -7.34 2.31 24.78
N ILE A 85 -6.84 1.40 25.61
CA ILE A 85 -6.10 0.20 25.13
C ILE A 85 -6.96 -0.68 24.22
N PHE A 86 -8.28 -0.55 24.28
CA PHE A 86 -9.20 -1.29 23.41
C PHE A 86 -9.21 -0.78 21.96
N ASN A 87 -8.50 0.31 21.67
CA ASN A 87 -8.28 0.79 20.30
C ASN A 87 -7.03 0.18 19.64
N LEU A 88 -6.32 -0.72 20.32
CA LEU A 88 -5.27 -1.52 19.71
C LEU A 88 -5.85 -2.38 18.58
N SER A 89 -5.06 -2.61 17.52
CA SER A 89 -5.46 -3.58 16.49
C SER A 89 -5.53 -4.98 17.09
N SER A 90 -6.26 -5.90 16.45
CA SER A 90 -6.37 -7.29 16.92
C SER A 90 -5.00 -7.96 17.09
N GLY A 91 -4.06 -7.70 16.17
CA GLY A 91 -2.69 -8.20 16.28
C GLY A 91 -1.90 -7.57 17.42
N GLU A 92 -2.01 -6.25 17.62
CA GLU A 92 -1.37 -5.57 18.77
C GLU A 92 -1.91 -6.09 20.11
N ALA A 93 -3.23 -6.26 20.19
CA ALA A 93 -3.89 -6.81 21.37
C ALA A 93 -3.48 -8.26 21.63
N ALA A 94 -3.37 -9.10 20.60
CA ALA A 94 -2.94 -10.50 20.74
C ALA A 94 -1.50 -10.59 21.28
N MET A 95 -0.59 -9.77 20.75
CA MET A 95 0.79 -9.69 21.24
C MET A 95 0.84 -9.25 22.70
N PHE A 96 0.14 -8.17 23.05
CA PHE A 96 0.09 -7.74 24.44
C PHE A 96 -0.55 -8.80 25.35
N CYS A 97 -1.58 -9.51 24.89
CA CYS A 97 -2.19 -10.58 25.66
C CYS A 97 -1.22 -11.71 25.97
N LEU A 98 -0.44 -12.17 24.98
CA LEU A 98 0.52 -13.25 25.17
C LEU A 98 1.62 -12.86 26.18
N PHE A 99 2.32 -11.74 25.92
CA PHE A 99 3.47 -11.35 26.74
C PHE A 99 3.06 -10.72 28.07
N GLY A 100 1.93 -10.02 28.10
CA GLY A 100 1.32 -9.50 29.33
C GLY A 100 0.85 -10.62 30.24
N GLU A 101 0.32 -11.72 29.69
CA GLU A 101 -0.04 -12.89 30.49
C GLU A 101 1.19 -13.58 31.09
N ILE A 102 2.28 -13.73 30.34
CA ILE A 102 3.55 -14.26 30.88
C ILE A 102 4.02 -13.40 32.06
N LEU A 103 3.97 -12.08 31.91
CA LEU A 103 4.33 -11.15 32.97
C LEU A 103 3.40 -11.27 34.19
N ARG A 104 2.08 -11.38 33.98
CA ARG A 104 1.08 -11.57 35.04
C ARG A 104 1.31 -12.86 35.82
N GLN A 105 1.62 -13.95 35.12
CA GLN A 105 1.93 -15.24 35.76
C GLN A 105 3.24 -15.17 36.55
N ALA A 106 4.23 -14.42 36.05
CA ALA A 106 5.48 -14.20 36.78
C ALA A 106 5.27 -13.38 38.06
N ASP A 107 4.44 -12.32 37.98
CA ASP A 107 4.07 -11.48 39.12
C ASP A 107 3.35 -12.28 40.21
N ASN A 108 2.40 -13.13 39.84
CA ASN A 108 1.72 -14.04 40.78
C ASN A 108 2.68 -15.01 41.51
N ASN A 109 3.81 -15.34 40.89
CA ASN A 109 4.81 -16.24 41.48
C ASN A 109 5.82 -15.49 42.34
N LYS A 110 6.22 -14.28 41.92
CA LYS A 110 7.23 -13.47 42.58
C LYS A 110 7.03 -11.99 42.28
N ASN A 111 6.73 -11.22 43.32
CA ASN A 111 6.65 -9.77 43.24
C ASN A 111 8.00 -9.15 42.83
N ASN A 112 7.96 -8.03 42.09
CA ASN A 112 9.12 -7.25 41.63
C ASN A 112 10.10 -7.99 40.71
N ILE A 113 9.57 -8.87 39.86
CA ILE A 113 10.39 -9.59 38.92
C ILE A 113 10.75 -8.70 37.71
N LEU A 114 12.04 -8.50 37.47
CA LEU A 114 12.54 -7.98 36.20
C LEU A 114 12.33 -9.03 35.12
N LEU A 115 12.21 -8.61 33.84
CA LEU A 115 11.97 -9.54 32.74
C LEU A 115 13.06 -10.62 32.63
N GLU A 116 14.31 -10.27 32.91
CA GLU A 116 15.44 -11.20 32.94
C GLU A 116 15.34 -12.22 34.09
N GLY A 117 14.60 -11.89 35.16
CA GLY A 117 14.36 -12.82 36.26
C GLY A 117 13.27 -13.86 35.98
N ILE A 118 12.48 -13.68 34.91
CA ILE A 118 11.37 -14.57 34.57
C ILE A 118 11.91 -15.82 33.89
N THR A 119 11.60 -16.98 34.47
CA THR A 119 12.01 -18.30 33.96
C THR A 119 10.80 -19.18 33.73
N GLY A 120 10.80 -19.97 32.66
CA GLY A 120 9.73 -20.93 32.41
C GLY A 120 9.75 -21.48 30.99
N ILE A 121 8.77 -22.35 30.69
CA ILE A 121 8.54 -22.88 29.35
C ILE A 121 7.16 -22.41 28.89
N VAL A 122 7.09 -21.83 27.70
CA VAL A 122 5.85 -21.33 27.09
C VAL A 122 5.63 -22.06 25.76
N LEU A 123 4.49 -22.75 25.64
CA LEU A 123 4.06 -23.40 24.42
C LEU A 123 2.97 -22.55 23.77
N VAL A 124 3.14 -22.20 22.49
CA VAL A 124 2.12 -21.49 21.72
C VAL A 124 1.90 -22.20 20.40
N ASP A 125 0.66 -22.61 20.17
CA ASP A 125 0.24 -23.14 18.87
C ASP A 125 -0.21 -21.98 17.96
N GLU A 126 0.22 -22.03 16.70
CA GLU A 126 0.00 -21.04 15.65
C GLU A 126 0.26 -19.60 16.14
N VAL A 127 1.47 -19.34 16.64
CA VAL A 127 1.83 -18.04 17.25
C VAL A 127 1.64 -16.86 16.30
N ASP A 128 1.65 -17.12 14.99
CA ASP A 128 1.53 -16.14 13.92
C ASP A 128 0.08 -15.93 13.44
N LYS A 129 -0.89 -16.69 13.97
CA LYS A 129 -2.31 -16.60 13.60
C LYS A 129 -2.85 -15.20 13.86
N HIS A 130 -3.51 -14.63 12.86
CA HIS A 130 -4.07 -13.27 12.87
C HIS A 130 -3.05 -12.12 13.08
N LEU A 131 -1.74 -12.41 13.05
CA LEU A 131 -0.72 -11.37 13.06
C LEU A 131 -0.45 -10.85 11.65
N HIS A 132 -0.37 -9.54 11.49
CA HIS A 132 0.12 -8.94 10.26
C HIS A 132 1.59 -9.34 10.02
N ILE A 133 2.03 -9.51 8.77
CA ILE A 133 3.40 -9.95 8.42
C ILE A 133 4.49 -9.08 9.07
N LYS A 134 4.19 -7.80 9.29
CA LYS A 134 5.08 -6.87 10.01
C LYS A 134 5.24 -7.26 11.48
N LEU A 135 4.16 -7.64 12.16
CA LEU A 135 4.19 -8.12 13.54
C LEU A 135 4.98 -9.44 13.63
N GLN A 136 4.75 -10.36 12.68
CA GLN A 136 5.44 -11.65 12.64
C GLN A 136 6.96 -11.50 12.44
N LYS A 137 7.41 -10.66 11.49
CA LYS A 137 8.85 -10.46 11.19
C LYS A 137 9.55 -9.56 12.21
N GLU A 138 8.95 -8.42 12.57
CA GLU A 138 9.68 -7.36 13.28
C GLU A 138 9.43 -7.35 14.79
N ILE A 139 8.25 -7.78 15.24
CA ILE A 139 7.76 -7.50 16.60
C ILE A 139 7.80 -8.74 17.48
N LEU A 140 7.29 -9.87 16.98
CA LEU A 140 7.28 -11.12 17.72
C LEU A 140 8.69 -11.57 18.14
N PRO A 141 9.71 -11.60 17.26
CA PRO A 141 11.08 -11.92 17.67
C PRO A 141 11.65 -11.01 18.77
N LYS A 142 11.36 -9.70 18.72
CA LYS A 142 11.81 -8.75 19.75
C LYS A 142 11.15 -9.00 21.10
N LEU A 143 9.86 -9.32 21.09
CA LEU A 143 9.14 -9.63 22.33
C LEU A 143 9.57 -10.98 22.93
N LEU A 144 9.95 -11.97 22.12
CA LEU A 144 10.60 -13.18 22.62
C LEU A 144 11.96 -12.84 23.26
N ASP A 145 12.72 -11.91 22.66
CA ASP A 145 14.05 -11.51 23.11
C ASP A 145 14.11 -10.89 24.51
N ILE A 146 13.10 -10.10 24.86
CA ILE A 146 13.05 -9.42 26.16
C ILE A 146 12.77 -10.38 27.33
N PHE A 147 12.46 -11.65 27.08
CA PHE A 147 12.33 -12.71 28.09
C PHE A 147 13.46 -13.75 27.93
N PRO A 148 14.72 -13.41 28.25
CA PRO A 148 15.88 -14.21 27.85
C PRO A 148 15.96 -15.59 28.51
N ASN A 149 15.31 -15.77 29.67
CA ASN A 149 15.33 -17.02 30.43
C ASN A 149 14.03 -17.83 30.30
N VAL A 150 13.15 -17.47 29.36
CA VAL A 150 11.95 -18.22 29.01
C VAL A 150 12.21 -19.04 27.75
N GLN A 151 11.99 -20.35 27.83
CA GLN A 151 12.03 -21.22 26.67
C GLN A 151 10.69 -21.18 25.93
N PHE A 152 10.70 -20.67 24.71
CA PHE A 152 9.52 -20.64 23.84
C PHE A 152 9.53 -21.84 22.89
N ILE A 153 8.43 -22.58 22.86
CA ILE A 153 8.16 -23.65 21.89
C ILE A 153 6.93 -23.21 21.09
N LEU A 154 7.16 -22.84 19.83
CA LEU A 154 6.15 -22.18 19.00
C LEU A 154 5.92 -23.00 17.73
N SER A 155 4.67 -23.18 17.33
CA SER A 155 4.34 -23.61 15.97
C SER A 155 3.96 -22.39 15.13
N SER A 156 4.33 -22.41 13.84
CA SER A 156 4.09 -21.31 12.90
C SER A 156 4.10 -21.80 11.46
N HIS A 157 3.26 -21.20 10.63
CA HIS A 157 3.29 -21.40 9.17
C HIS A 157 4.00 -20.26 8.43
N SER A 158 4.29 -19.15 9.11
CA SER A 158 4.88 -17.97 8.50
C SER A 158 6.39 -18.10 8.25
N PRO A 159 6.85 -17.93 6.99
CA PRO A 159 8.28 -17.80 6.70
C PRO A 159 8.86 -16.49 7.26
N PHE A 160 8.02 -15.49 7.53
CA PHE A 160 8.46 -14.19 8.03
C PHE A 160 8.92 -14.24 9.49
N LEU A 161 8.37 -15.14 10.30
CA LEU A 161 8.86 -15.37 11.67
C LEU A 161 10.28 -15.92 11.64
N ASN A 162 10.57 -16.90 10.78
CA ASN A 162 11.93 -17.44 10.59
C ASN A 162 12.93 -16.32 10.25
N MET A 163 12.59 -15.47 9.28
CA MET A 163 13.42 -14.32 8.92
C MET A 163 13.64 -13.34 10.09
N GLY A 164 12.58 -13.08 10.86
CA GLY A 164 12.64 -12.20 12.02
C GLY A 164 13.53 -12.75 13.13
N LEU A 165 13.43 -14.06 13.40
CA LEU A 165 14.30 -14.77 14.34
C LEU A 165 15.76 -14.76 13.86
N ALA A 166 16.01 -14.91 12.56
CA ALA A 166 17.35 -14.81 11.99
C ALA A 166 18.01 -13.44 12.20
N ALA A 167 17.20 -12.37 12.26
CA ALA A 167 17.68 -11.01 12.45
C ALA A 167 17.89 -10.63 13.94
N VAL A 168 17.05 -11.13 14.84
CA VAL A 168 17.01 -10.68 16.25
C VAL A 168 17.59 -11.72 17.22
N ALA A 169 17.38 -13.00 16.93
CA ALA A 169 17.48 -14.07 17.91
C ALA A 169 18.18 -15.33 17.39
N LYS A 170 19.03 -15.22 16.35
CA LYS A 170 19.61 -16.36 15.63
C LYS A 170 20.31 -17.38 16.53
N GLU A 171 21.08 -16.91 17.51
CA GLU A 171 21.85 -17.78 18.41
C GLU A 171 20.97 -18.47 19.47
N ARG A 172 19.76 -17.97 19.71
CA ARG A 172 18.86 -18.43 20.78
C ARG A 172 17.63 -19.18 20.23
N ALA A 173 17.54 -19.36 18.92
CA ALA A 173 16.39 -19.95 18.25
C ALA A 173 16.83 -21.11 17.34
N LYS A 174 15.96 -22.13 17.25
CA LYS A 174 16.08 -23.25 16.33
C LYS A 174 14.76 -23.45 15.62
N ILE A 175 14.83 -23.73 14.32
CA ILE A 175 13.66 -24.10 13.52
C ILE A 175 13.64 -25.62 13.40
N VAL A 176 12.49 -26.22 13.68
CA VAL A 176 12.25 -27.65 13.50
C VAL A 176 11.19 -27.80 12.42
N ASP A 177 11.58 -28.34 11.28
CA ASP A 177 10.66 -28.55 10.16
C ASP A 177 9.95 -29.90 10.32
N LEU A 178 8.69 -29.84 10.77
CA LEU A 178 7.88 -31.03 11.01
C LEU A 178 7.47 -31.75 9.71
N ASN A 179 7.46 -31.06 8.56
CA ASN A 179 7.15 -31.68 7.27
C ASN A 179 8.35 -32.47 6.73
N ASN A 180 9.56 -32.01 7.06
CA ASN A 180 10.82 -32.64 6.66
C ASN A 180 11.39 -33.50 7.80
N PHE A 181 10.57 -34.39 8.36
CA PHE A 181 10.98 -35.38 9.37
C PHE A 181 11.60 -34.78 10.65
N GLY A 182 11.28 -33.53 11.00
CA GLY A 182 11.81 -32.87 12.19
C GLY A 182 13.26 -32.37 12.02
N VAL A 183 13.72 -32.14 10.79
CA VAL A 183 15.05 -31.57 10.54
C VAL A 183 15.18 -30.22 11.24
N SER A 184 16.23 -30.09 12.05
CA SER A 184 16.52 -28.85 12.77
C SER A 184 17.53 -27.99 12.01
N THR A 185 17.23 -26.70 11.88
CA THR A 185 18.09 -25.70 11.25
C THR A 185 18.14 -24.42 12.07
N ASP A 186 19.19 -23.62 11.84
CA ASP A 186 19.22 -22.26 12.37
C ASP A 186 18.23 -21.37 11.60
N PRO A 187 17.67 -20.33 12.23
CA PRO A 187 16.87 -19.36 11.53
C PRO A 187 17.67 -18.71 10.39
N THR A 188 17.03 -18.58 9.23
CA THR A 188 17.65 -18.06 8.02
C THR A 188 16.86 -16.92 7.41
N ALA A 189 17.58 -15.97 6.83
CA ALA A 189 17.01 -14.98 5.93
C ALA A 189 17.09 -15.51 4.49
N ASN A 190 16.00 -15.40 3.75
CA ASN A 190 15.94 -15.78 2.34
C ASN A 190 15.69 -14.50 1.52
N GLU A 191 16.52 -14.26 0.50
CA GLU A 191 16.44 -13.07 -0.34
C GLU A 191 15.09 -12.95 -1.06
N LEU A 192 14.52 -14.07 -1.53
CA LEU A 192 13.22 -14.10 -2.18
C LEU A 192 12.10 -13.68 -1.21
N TYR A 193 12.10 -14.23 0.02
CA TYR A 193 11.12 -13.83 1.02
C TYR A 193 11.31 -12.40 1.50
N ASP A 194 12.54 -11.88 1.50
CA ASP A 194 12.81 -10.48 1.80
C ASP A 194 12.31 -9.54 0.71
N GLU A 195 12.47 -9.92 -0.57
CA GLU A 195 11.89 -9.18 -1.69
C GLU A 195 10.36 -9.18 -1.61
N VAL A 196 9.73 -10.35 -1.43
CA VAL A 196 8.26 -10.46 -1.28
C VAL A 196 7.77 -9.64 -0.09
N TYR A 197 8.47 -9.69 1.05
CA TYR A 197 8.17 -8.89 2.22
C TYR A 197 8.25 -7.39 1.89
N LYS A 198 9.34 -6.94 1.27
CA LYS A 198 9.53 -5.55 0.85
C LYS A 198 8.44 -5.11 -0.11
N MET A 199 8.03 -5.96 -1.06
CA MET A 199 6.90 -5.67 -1.95
C MET A 199 5.62 -5.43 -1.16
N MET A 200 5.22 -6.35 -0.28
CA MET A 200 4.00 -6.27 0.51
C MET A 200 3.97 -5.05 1.46
N ILE A 201 5.10 -4.71 2.08
CA ILE A 201 5.20 -3.51 2.93
C ILE A 201 5.22 -2.25 2.08
N SER A 202 5.96 -2.24 0.97
CA SER A 202 6.06 -1.08 0.09
C SER A 202 4.73 -0.69 -0.51
N GLU A 203 3.85 -1.63 -0.88
CA GLU A 203 2.52 -1.29 -1.38
C GLU A 203 1.68 -0.53 -0.35
N ASN A 204 1.70 -0.99 0.91
CA ASN A 204 0.99 -0.32 2.00
C ASN A 204 1.59 1.05 2.33
N ASP A 205 2.91 1.16 2.36
CA ASP A 205 3.61 2.41 2.63
C ASP A 205 3.45 3.41 1.47
N ARG A 206 3.42 2.95 0.21
CA ARG A 206 3.13 3.78 -0.98
C ARG A 206 1.76 4.41 -0.88
N PHE A 207 0.72 3.60 -0.60
CA PHE A 207 -0.64 4.13 -0.44
C PHE A 207 -0.69 5.18 0.69
N LYS A 208 -0.04 4.91 1.82
CA LYS A 208 0.02 5.86 2.95
C LYS A 208 0.73 7.16 2.56
N LYS A 209 1.90 7.09 1.93
CA LYS A 209 2.65 8.26 1.45
C LYS A 209 1.86 9.07 0.43
N ALA A 210 1.21 8.41 -0.53
CA ALA A 210 0.35 9.06 -1.51
C ALA A 210 -0.82 9.79 -0.83
N TYR A 211 -1.47 9.14 0.13
CA TYR A 211 -2.56 9.75 0.91
C TYR A 211 -2.11 10.94 1.75
N ASP A 212 -0.96 10.84 2.43
CA ASP A 212 -0.41 11.92 3.25
C ASP A 212 0.04 13.12 2.38
N SER A 213 0.73 12.85 1.26
CA SER A 213 1.12 13.89 0.27
C SER A 213 -0.10 14.59 -0.33
N LEU A 214 -1.14 13.83 -0.65
CA LEU A 214 -2.38 14.38 -1.18
C LEU A 214 -3.11 15.23 -0.16
N LYS A 215 -3.15 14.81 1.11
CA LYS A 215 -3.69 15.64 2.19
C LYS A 215 -3.00 16.99 2.29
N GLU A 216 -1.67 17.03 2.19
CA GLU A 216 -0.93 18.29 2.23
C GLU A 216 -1.19 19.16 0.99
N THR A 217 -1.26 18.55 -0.20
CA THR A 217 -1.58 19.26 -1.45
C THR A 217 -3.02 19.81 -1.45
N ILE A 218 -3.95 19.08 -0.84
CA ILE A 218 -5.33 19.53 -0.67
C ILE A 218 -5.39 20.78 0.22
N LYS A 219 -4.57 20.84 1.28
CA LYS A 219 -4.53 21.98 2.20
C LYS A 219 -3.87 23.22 1.58
N SER A 220 -2.89 23.05 0.71
CA SER A 220 -2.07 24.16 0.18
C SER A 220 -2.73 24.95 -0.95
N GLY A 221 -3.67 24.36 -1.69
CA GLY A 221 -4.30 24.97 -2.86
C GLY A 221 -5.81 25.18 -2.72
N LYS A 222 -6.37 26.04 -3.58
CA LYS A 222 -7.82 26.35 -3.65
C LYS A 222 -8.50 25.92 -4.95
N LYS A 223 -7.72 25.78 -6.03
CA LYS A 223 -8.22 25.38 -7.36
C LYS A 223 -8.78 23.97 -7.32
N PRO A 224 -9.62 23.50 -8.24
CA PRO A 224 -9.90 22.07 -8.35
C PRO A 224 -8.61 21.25 -8.57
N LEU A 225 -8.52 20.04 -8.01
CA LEU A 225 -7.35 19.16 -8.14
C LEU A 225 -7.70 17.95 -8.99
N ILE A 226 -6.94 17.72 -10.06
CA ILE A 226 -7.06 16.54 -10.92
C ILE A 226 -6.09 15.45 -10.46
N ILE A 227 -6.60 14.21 -10.41
CA ILE A 227 -5.83 13.02 -10.09
C ILE A 227 -6.13 11.96 -11.16
N THR A 228 -5.10 11.42 -11.80
CA THR A 228 -5.20 10.37 -12.83
C THR A 228 -4.63 9.05 -12.32
N GLU A 229 -4.82 7.95 -13.07
CA GLU A 229 -4.22 6.65 -12.73
C GLU A 229 -2.70 6.65 -12.92
N GLY A 230 -2.24 7.22 -14.04
CA GLY A 230 -0.83 7.26 -14.43
C GLY A 230 -0.25 8.67 -14.46
N LYS A 231 1.08 8.74 -14.28
CA LYS A 231 1.86 9.98 -14.49
C LYS A 231 1.83 10.47 -15.95
N THR A 232 1.72 9.53 -16.90
CA THR A 232 1.65 9.79 -18.34
C THR A 232 0.40 10.60 -18.69
N ASP A 233 -0.72 10.26 -18.08
CA ASP A 233 -2.01 10.90 -18.33
C ASP A 233 -1.97 12.39 -17.98
N MET A 234 -1.32 12.71 -16.85
CA MET A 234 -1.11 14.08 -16.43
C MET A 234 -0.23 14.86 -17.41
N MET A 235 0.80 14.23 -17.97
CA MET A 235 1.68 14.85 -18.97
C MET A 235 0.87 15.22 -20.22
N TYR A 236 0.03 14.31 -20.72
CA TYR A 236 -0.84 14.60 -21.85
C TYR A 236 -1.84 15.71 -21.53
N LEU A 237 -2.49 15.70 -20.37
CA LEU A 237 -3.45 16.74 -19.98
C LEU A 237 -2.78 18.11 -19.84
N LYS A 238 -1.60 18.18 -19.21
CA LYS A 238 -0.84 19.44 -19.12
C LYS A 238 -0.49 19.98 -20.51
N LYS A 239 0.04 19.11 -21.39
CA LYS A 239 0.42 19.51 -22.74
C LYS A 239 -0.77 19.88 -23.61
N ALA A 240 -1.88 19.15 -23.49
CA ALA A 240 -3.13 19.45 -24.18
C ALA A 240 -3.71 20.80 -23.73
N LYS A 241 -3.70 21.09 -22.41
CA LYS A 241 -4.14 22.39 -21.90
C LYS A 241 -3.33 23.55 -22.49
N GLU A 242 -2.01 23.39 -22.59
CA GLU A 242 -1.10 24.37 -23.23
C GLU A 242 -1.40 24.52 -24.73
N LYS A 243 -1.47 23.40 -25.47
CA LYS A 243 -1.65 23.39 -26.94
C LYS A 243 -3.03 23.86 -27.40
N LEU A 244 -4.06 23.61 -26.60
CA LEU A 244 -5.45 24.02 -26.88
C LEU A 244 -5.78 25.40 -26.30
N GLU A 245 -4.81 26.08 -25.68
CA GLU A 245 -4.98 27.42 -25.09
C GLU A 245 -6.16 27.51 -24.11
N ILE A 246 -6.37 26.46 -23.29
CA ILE A 246 -7.50 26.40 -22.36
C ILE A 246 -7.17 27.20 -21.10
N GLU A 247 -7.50 28.49 -21.11
CA GLU A 247 -7.28 29.42 -19.99
C GLU A 247 -8.41 29.40 -18.96
N ASP A 248 -9.63 29.13 -19.39
CA ASP A 248 -10.86 29.16 -18.58
C ASP A 248 -11.08 27.90 -17.72
N CYS A 249 -10.05 27.05 -17.58
CA CYS A 249 -10.05 25.86 -16.74
C CYS A 249 -8.91 25.92 -15.72
N ASP A 250 -9.15 26.61 -14.60
CA ASP A 250 -8.14 26.82 -13.57
C ASP A 250 -8.06 25.63 -12.61
N ILE A 251 -7.15 24.70 -12.89
CA ILE A 251 -6.99 23.41 -12.19
C ILE A 251 -5.54 23.18 -11.80
N ASP A 252 -5.32 22.46 -10.69
CA ASP A 252 -4.02 21.87 -10.36
C ASP A 252 -4.02 20.38 -10.67
N PHE A 253 -2.83 19.81 -10.78
CA PHE A 253 -2.60 18.40 -10.99
C PHE A 253 -1.84 17.81 -9.80
N PHE A 254 -2.31 16.68 -9.26
CA PHE A 254 -1.61 15.98 -8.18
C PHE A 254 -0.55 15.04 -8.73
N ASP A 255 0.72 15.34 -8.48
CA ASP A 255 1.84 14.52 -8.90
C ASP A 255 2.21 13.50 -7.82
N PHE A 256 2.24 12.23 -8.18
CA PHE A 256 2.69 11.14 -7.30
C PHE A 256 4.23 11.09 -7.14
N GLY A 257 4.97 11.97 -7.80
CA GLY A 257 6.42 12.09 -7.71
C GLY A 257 7.15 10.96 -8.45
N GLN A 258 8.19 10.39 -7.84
CA GLN A 258 8.97 9.29 -8.46
C GLN A 258 8.22 7.94 -8.53
N GLU A 259 7.02 7.85 -7.95
CA GLU A 259 6.27 6.59 -7.91
C GLU A 259 5.48 6.35 -9.22
N LYS A 260 5.54 5.12 -9.74
CA LYS A 260 5.27 4.78 -11.15
C LYS A 260 3.80 4.90 -11.60
N SER A 261 2.81 4.92 -10.71
CA SER A 261 1.36 5.09 -10.97
C SER A 261 0.56 4.61 -9.75
N LEU A 262 -0.68 5.08 -9.60
CA LEU A 262 -1.69 4.43 -8.77
C LEU A 262 -2.68 3.75 -9.70
N GLY A 263 -2.63 2.42 -9.76
CA GLY A 263 -3.63 1.66 -10.51
C GLY A 263 -5.06 1.99 -10.05
N ASN A 264 -6.04 1.71 -10.90
CA ASN A 264 -7.43 2.15 -10.78
C ASN A 264 -8.03 1.86 -9.40
N LYS A 265 -7.74 0.67 -8.83
CA LYS A 265 -8.23 0.28 -7.49
C LYS A 265 -7.74 1.19 -6.36
N GLU A 266 -6.45 1.56 -6.40
CA GLU A 266 -5.88 2.40 -5.35
C GLU A 266 -6.30 3.86 -5.52
N LEU A 267 -6.44 4.37 -6.74
CA LEU A 267 -7.03 5.68 -7.00
C LEU A 267 -8.48 5.76 -6.48
N GLU A 268 -9.32 4.78 -6.81
CA GLU A 268 -10.71 4.72 -6.33
C GLU A 268 -10.77 4.68 -4.79
N LYS A 269 -9.92 3.87 -4.16
CA LYS A 269 -9.81 3.77 -2.71
C LYS A 269 -9.39 5.11 -2.10
N LEU A 270 -8.38 5.77 -2.67
CA LEU A 270 -7.88 7.07 -2.21
C LEU A 270 -8.96 8.16 -2.29
N LEU A 271 -9.72 8.22 -3.39
CA LEU A 271 -10.87 9.14 -3.52
C LEU A 271 -11.93 8.87 -2.44
N LYS A 272 -12.27 7.60 -2.17
CA LYS A 272 -13.21 7.21 -1.10
C LYS A 272 -12.71 7.55 0.30
N TYR A 273 -11.40 7.50 0.55
CA TYR A 273 -10.85 7.90 1.85
C TYR A 273 -10.90 9.42 2.03
N ILE A 274 -10.64 10.17 0.96
CA ILE A 274 -10.62 11.63 0.98
C ILE A 274 -12.03 12.21 1.02
N SER A 275 -13.02 11.53 0.46
CA SER A 275 -14.41 11.97 0.58
C SER A 275 -14.96 11.89 2.00
N LYS A 276 -14.24 11.25 2.95
CA LYS A 276 -14.61 11.21 4.37
C LYS A 276 -14.22 12.47 5.15
N ILE A 277 -13.43 13.37 4.57
CA ILE A 277 -13.00 14.62 5.20
C ILE A 277 -13.65 15.82 4.50
N ARG A 278 -13.79 16.95 5.21
CA ARG A 278 -14.32 18.19 4.64
C ARG A 278 -13.23 18.87 3.80
N LEU A 279 -13.51 19.09 2.52
CA LEU A 279 -12.55 19.63 1.55
C LEU A 279 -12.90 21.07 1.16
N GLY A 280 -11.89 21.94 1.13
CA GLY A 280 -12.02 23.34 0.69
C GLY A 280 -11.91 23.55 -0.82
N ARG A 281 -11.58 22.50 -1.58
CA ARG A 281 -11.44 22.49 -3.05
C ARG A 281 -12.09 21.24 -3.63
N LYS A 282 -12.48 21.28 -4.91
CA LYS A 282 -12.98 20.10 -5.63
C LYS A 282 -11.83 19.15 -6.00
N ILE A 283 -12.05 17.86 -5.84
CA ILE A 283 -11.11 16.80 -6.23
C ILE A 283 -11.77 15.95 -7.31
N ILE A 284 -11.08 15.73 -8.43
CA ILE A 284 -11.63 15.02 -9.58
C ILE A 284 -10.66 13.90 -9.97
N GLY A 285 -11.12 12.66 -9.83
CA GLY A 285 -10.43 11.47 -10.33
C GLY A 285 -10.77 11.18 -11.78
N ILE A 286 -9.76 10.94 -12.61
CA ILE A 286 -9.92 10.58 -14.02
C ILE A 286 -9.39 9.16 -14.23
N PHE A 287 -10.21 8.33 -14.84
CA PHE A 287 -9.94 6.91 -15.06
C PHE A 287 -9.91 6.58 -16.55
N ASP A 288 -9.03 5.66 -16.93
CA ASP A 288 -9.04 5.09 -18.27
C ASP A 288 -10.30 4.24 -18.49
N ARG A 289 -10.69 4.07 -19.75
CA ARG A 289 -11.86 3.27 -20.14
C ARG A 289 -11.38 1.90 -20.64
N ASP A 290 -10.61 1.18 -19.83
CA ASP A 290 -10.06 -0.14 -20.18
C ASP A 290 -10.62 -1.31 -19.33
N ASN A 291 -11.45 -0.97 -18.33
CA ASN A 291 -11.96 -1.89 -17.33
C ASN A 291 -13.48 -1.72 -17.09
N ASP A 292 -14.27 -2.72 -17.51
CA ASP A 292 -15.74 -2.72 -17.36
C ASP A 292 -16.22 -2.52 -15.93
N ASP A 293 -15.51 -3.09 -14.96
CA ASP A 293 -15.87 -2.99 -13.55
C ASP A 293 -15.71 -1.54 -13.04
N VAL A 294 -14.69 -0.83 -13.54
CA VAL A 294 -14.46 0.58 -13.22
C VAL A 294 -15.54 1.44 -13.87
N ILE A 295 -15.81 1.22 -15.16
CA ILE A 295 -16.83 1.96 -15.92
C ILE A 295 -18.20 1.83 -15.26
N LYS A 296 -18.63 0.60 -14.92
CA LYS A 296 -19.91 0.34 -14.24
C LYS A 296 -20.00 1.03 -12.88
N ARG A 297 -18.91 1.10 -12.12
CA ARG A 297 -18.89 1.74 -10.79
C ARG A 297 -18.86 3.27 -10.84
N ILE A 298 -18.15 3.84 -11.80
CA ILE A 298 -17.89 5.28 -11.87
C ILE A 298 -18.92 6.02 -12.71
N GLU A 299 -19.33 5.47 -13.85
CA GLU A 299 -20.33 6.12 -14.69
C GLU A 299 -21.74 5.63 -14.32
N GLY A 300 -21.97 4.32 -14.24
CA GLY A 300 -23.33 3.82 -13.99
C GLY A 300 -24.33 4.42 -15.01
N GLU A 301 -25.41 5.06 -14.55
CA GLU A 301 -26.36 5.81 -15.39
C GLU A 301 -26.00 7.29 -15.61
N LYS A 302 -24.94 7.79 -14.96
CA LYS A 302 -24.54 9.20 -14.98
C LYS A 302 -23.21 9.38 -15.71
N GLU A 303 -22.94 10.59 -16.18
CA GLU A 303 -21.65 10.88 -16.84
C GLU A 303 -20.46 10.88 -15.85
N TYR A 304 -20.70 11.06 -14.55
CA TYR A 304 -19.69 11.03 -13.49
C TYR A 304 -20.31 10.66 -12.14
N ILE A 305 -19.49 10.20 -11.20
CA ILE A 305 -19.88 9.93 -9.80
C ILE A 305 -19.46 11.07 -8.87
N SER A 306 -20.29 11.35 -7.87
CA SER A 306 -19.91 12.16 -6.71
C SER A 306 -19.78 11.28 -5.48
N TYR A 307 -18.59 11.27 -4.86
CA TYR A 307 -18.33 10.55 -3.60
C TYR A 307 -18.70 11.38 -2.36
N LEU A 308 -19.40 12.51 -2.54
CA LEU A 308 -19.68 13.54 -1.53
C LEU A 308 -18.42 14.34 -1.13
N ASN A 309 -18.62 15.42 -0.36
CA ASN A 309 -17.57 16.31 0.14
C ASN A 309 -16.60 16.83 -0.95
N ASN A 310 -17.15 17.31 -2.07
CA ASN A 310 -16.39 17.86 -3.20
C ASN A 310 -15.46 16.86 -3.92
N VAL A 311 -15.66 15.55 -3.76
CA VAL A 311 -14.91 14.52 -4.49
C VAL A 311 -15.78 13.94 -5.60
N TYR A 312 -15.21 13.90 -6.81
CA TYR A 312 -15.86 13.43 -8.03
C TYR A 312 -14.93 12.49 -8.80
N ALA A 313 -15.50 11.65 -9.66
CA ALA A 313 -14.71 10.87 -10.61
C ALA A 313 -15.48 10.62 -11.91
N PHE A 314 -14.75 10.45 -13.01
CA PHE A 314 -15.30 10.03 -14.30
C PHE A 314 -14.31 9.19 -15.10
N CYS A 315 -14.83 8.36 -16.01
CA CYS A 315 -14.02 7.68 -17.02
C CYS A 315 -13.87 8.59 -18.25
N ILE A 316 -12.70 8.58 -18.87
CA ILE A 316 -12.43 9.39 -20.07
C ILE A 316 -13.52 9.20 -21.14
N PRO A 317 -14.01 10.29 -21.77
CA PRO A 317 -14.96 10.21 -22.88
C PRO A 317 -14.45 9.34 -24.02
N LEU A 318 -15.35 8.61 -24.69
CA LEU A 318 -15.00 7.86 -25.89
C LEU A 318 -14.71 8.82 -27.05
N VAL A 319 -13.53 8.67 -27.65
CA VAL A 319 -13.08 9.40 -28.84
C VAL A 319 -12.46 8.41 -29.83
N ASN A 320 -12.37 8.78 -31.11
CA ASN A 320 -11.74 7.97 -32.16
C ASN A 320 -12.28 6.53 -32.25
N LYS A 321 -13.53 6.27 -31.84
CA LYS A 321 -14.11 4.92 -31.83
C LYS A 321 -14.11 4.29 -33.23
N ASP A 322 -14.40 5.08 -34.25
CA ASP A 322 -14.41 4.62 -35.65
C ASP A 322 -12.99 4.36 -36.19
N ILE A 323 -11.97 4.96 -35.59
CA ILE A 323 -10.56 4.83 -36.01
C ILE A 323 -9.92 3.59 -35.37
N TYR A 324 -10.23 3.35 -34.09
CA TYR A 324 -9.66 2.25 -33.33
C TYR A 324 -10.57 1.02 -33.27
N GLU A 325 -11.83 1.11 -33.69
CA GLU A 325 -12.81 0.01 -33.60
C GLU A 325 -12.86 -0.61 -32.19
N ALA A 326 -12.64 0.22 -31.16
CA ALA A 326 -12.47 -0.21 -29.79
C ALA A 326 -13.48 0.48 -28.87
N ASP A 327 -14.23 -0.32 -28.10
CA ASP A 327 -15.07 0.17 -27.01
C ASP A 327 -14.27 0.52 -25.74
N TYR A 328 -12.97 0.20 -25.75
CA TYR A 328 -12.03 0.45 -24.66
C TYR A 328 -10.93 1.38 -25.13
N ILE A 329 -10.65 2.42 -24.36
CA ILE A 329 -9.58 3.36 -24.66
C ILE A 329 -8.81 3.73 -23.40
N SER A 330 -7.50 3.94 -23.57
CA SER A 330 -6.63 4.68 -22.67
C SER A 330 -6.37 6.08 -23.19
N MET A 331 -5.79 6.95 -22.37
CA MET A 331 -5.42 8.33 -22.75
C MET A 331 -4.62 8.44 -24.06
N GLU A 332 -3.79 7.46 -24.41
CA GLU A 332 -3.06 7.48 -25.68
C GLU A 332 -3.96 7.43 -26.93
N HIS A 333 -5.16 6.84 -26.85
CA HIS A 333 -6.08 6.73 -27.99
C HIS A 333 -6.76 8.07 -28.34
N TYR A 334 -6.50 9.13 -27.57
CA TYR A 334 -6.91 10.48 -27.90
C TYR A 334 -6.09 11.06 -29.05
N PHE A 335 -4.86 10.62 -29.23
CA PHE A 335 -4.10 10.94 -30.43
C PHE A 335 -4.67 10.18 -31.63
N ILE A 336 -4.62 10.77 -32.81
CA ILE A 336 -4.94 10.03 -34.04
C ILE A 336 -3.86 8.97 -34.31
N LYS A 337 -4.22 7.91 -35.06
CA LYS A 337 -3.32 6.78 -35.34
C LYS A 337 -1.96 7.22 -35.93
N LYS A 338 -1.96 8.26 -36.78
CA LYS A 338 -0.73 8.84 -37.35
C LYS A 338 0.24 9.34 -36.27
N ASP A 339 -0.27 10.07 -35.29
CA ASP A 339 0.54 10.69 -34.24
C ASP A 339 0.94 9.66 -33.18
N LEU A 340 0.00 8.80 -32.78
CA LEU A 340 0.23 7.72 -31.83
C LEU A 340 1.35 6.77 -32.29
N CYS A 341 1.37 6.43 -33.59
CA CYS A 341 2.36 5.54 -34.18
C CYS A 341 3.57 6.30 -34.76
N LYS A 342 3.79 7.59 -34.43
CA LYS A 342 4.97 8.33 -34.91
C LYS A 342 6.25 7.72 -34.32
N GLN A 343 7.24 7.50 -35.20
CA GLN A 343 8.56 7.02 -34.80
C GLN A 343 9.40 8.12 -34.20
N ASN A 344 10.15 7.80 -33.14
CA ASN A 344 11.19 8.65 -32.61
C ASN A 344 12.45 8.61 -33.51
N LYS A 345 13.51 9.33 -33.12
CA LYS A 345 14.78 9.37 -33.88
C LYS A 345 15.49 8.01 -33.99
N GLU A 346 15.17 7.06 -33.12
CA GLU A 346 15.71 5.70 -33.12
C GLU A 346 14.82 4.71 -33.90
N GLY A 347 13.75 5.19 -34.55
CA GLY A 347 12.80 4.34 -35.29
C GLY A 347 11.79 3.60 -34.40
N ARG A 348 11.76 3.86 -33.09
CA ARG A 348 10.86 3.22 -32.13
C ARG A 348 9.54 3.98 -32.04
N ARG A 349 8.43 3.25 -31.84
CA ARG A 349 7.08 3.82 -31.71
C ARG A 349 6.17 3.00 -30.81
N LEU A 350 5.00 3.54 -30.47
CA LEU A 350 3.91 2.73 -29.95
C LEU A 350 3.26 1.93 -31.08
N PHE A 351 2.77 0.74 -30.73
CA PHE A 351 2.05 -0.15 -31.63
C PHE A 351 0.62 -0.36 -31.13
N LEU A 352 -0.27 -0.76 -32.03
CA LEU A 352 -1.67 -1.08 -31.72
C LEU A 352 -1.91 -2.57 -31.84
N GLY A 353 -2.79 -3.10 -31.00
CA GLY A 353 -3.20 -4.51 -31.05
C GLY A 353 -3.74 -4.96 -32.41
N SER A 354 -4.46 -4.07 -33.10
CA SER A 354 -4.98 -4.28 -34.45
C SER A 354 -3.90 -4.57 -35.49
N GLU A 355 -2.66 -4.16 -35.26
CA GLU A 355 -1.52 -4.41 -36.16
C GLU A 355 -1.05 -5.87 -36.13
N PHE A 356 -1.57 -6.68 -35.20
CA PHE A 356 -1.14 -8.06 -35.01
C PHE A 356 -2.30 -9.05 -35.14
N PHE A 357 -1.99 -10.25 -35.63
CA PHE A 357 -2.85 -11.42 -35.50
C PHE A 357 -2.82 -11.93 -34.05
N ASP A 358 -3.76 -12.79 -33.68
CA ASP A 358 -3.77 -13.47 -32.37
C ASP A 358 -2.51 -14.32 -32.12
N SER A 359 -1.81 -14.68 -33.20
CA SER A 359 -0.50 -15.33 -33.18
C SER A 359 0.66 -14.39 -32.85
N GLY A 360 0.40 -13.10 -32.58
CA GLY A 360 1.44 -12.11 -32.31
C GLY A 360 2.24 -11.65 -33.52
N LYS A 361 2.03 -12.25 -34.70
CA LYS A 361 2.66 -11.80 -35.95
C LYS A 361 1.96 -10.55 -36.48
N SER A 362 2.75 -9.63 -37.04
CA SER A 362 2.21 -8.45 -37.71
C SER A 362 1.30 -8.81 -38.89
N LYS A 363 0.30 -7.95 -39.12
CA LYS A 363 -0.61 -7.99 -40.28
C LYS A 363 -0.09 -7.24 -41.50
N ASP A 364 1.07 -6.61 -41.41
CA ASP A 364 1.70 -5.96 -42.56
C ASP A 364 2.08 -6.97 -43.65
N GLU A 365 2.15 -6.51 -44.90
CA GLU A 365 2.34 -7.35 -46.08
C GLU A 365 3.63 -8.20 -46.02
N ASN A 366 4.63 -7.73 -45.27
CA ASN A 366 5.93 -8.37 -45.13
C ASN A 366 6.09 -9.18 -43.82
N GLY A 367 5.11 -9.15 -42.91
CA GLY A 367 5.24 -9.74 -41.58
C GLY A 367 6.49 -9.25 -40.85
N ALA A 368 6.83 -7.96 -40.97
CA ALA A 368 8.17 -7.45 -40.66
C ALA A 368 8.51 -7.47 -39.16
N PHE A 369 7.49 -7.52 -38.30
CA PHE A 369 7.64 -7.55 -36.86
C PHE A 369 6.66 -8.50 -36.18
N GLU A 370 6.99 -8.91 -34.97
CA GLU A 370 6.16 -9.78 -34.14
C GLU A 370 6.28 -9.42 -32.67
N VAL A 371 5.25 -9.76 -31.90
CA VAL A 371 5.24 -9.60 -30.45
C VAL A 371 5.90 -10.83 -29.83
N GLY A 372 6.90 -10.62 -28.98
CA GLY A 372 7.54 -11.69 -28.22
C GLY A 372 6.49 -12.42 -27.38
N MET A 373 6.30 -13.72 -27.62
CA MET A 373 5.31 -14.57 -26.95
C MET A 373 5.71 -14.91 -25.51
N GLU A 374 5.86 -13.89 -24.67
CA GLU A 374 5.77 -14.05 -23.23
C GLU A 374 4.70 -13.10 -22.69
N LYS A 375 3.78 -13.66 -21.89
CA LYS A 375 2.78 -12.99 -21.04
C LYS A 375 1.42 -12.74 -21.69
N GLY A 376 0.37 -13.33 -21.11
CA GLY A 376 -1.04 -13.12 -21.47
C GLY A 376 -1.52 -11.66 -21.45
N LYS A 377 -0.74 -10.72 -20.89
CA LYS A 377 -1.03 -9.26 -20.96
C LYS A 377 -1.02 -8.73 -22.40
N LEU A 378 -0.09 -9.17 -23.25
CA LEU A 378 0.01 -8.68 -24.63
C LEU A 378 -1.11 -9.26 -25.50
N LYS A 379 -1.49 -10.52 -25.27
CA LYS A 379 -2.64 -11.14 -25.93
C LYS A 379 -3.95 -10.40 -25.66
N ASN A 380 -4.15 -9.91 -24.43
CA ASN A 380 -5.31 -9.08 -24.08
C ASN A 380 -5.27 -7.72 -24.81
N LYS A 381 -4.09 -7.09 -24.93
CA LYS A 381 -3.92 -5.84 -25.69
C LYS A 381 -4.23 -6.06 -27.18
N ILE A 382 -3.82 -7.18 -27.78
CA ILE A 382 -4.15 -7.50 -29.18
C ILE A 382 -5.68 -7.60 -29.36
N GLY A 383 -6.35 -8.40 -28.52
CA GLY A 383 -7.79 -8.61 -28.62
C GLY A 383 -8.65 -7.37 -28.39
N LYS A 384 -8.16 -6.38 -27.63
CA LYS A 384 -8.86 -5.12 -27.36
C LYS A 384 -8.36 -3.92 -28.19
N ASN A 385 -7.49 -4.16 -29.17
CA ASN A 385 -6.78 -3.11 -29.90
C ASN A 385 -6.08 -2.06 -29.00
N GLY A 386 -5.56 -2.49 -27.86
CA GLY A 386 -4.86 -1.62 -26.93
C GLY A 386 -3.44 -1.27 -27.39
N VAL A 387 -2.88 -0.23 -26.78
CA VAL A 387 -1.50 0.21 -27.03
C VAL A 387 -0.47 -0.81 -26.52
N ILE A 388 0.38 -1.28 -27.43
CA ILE A 388 1.53 -2.14 -27.20
C ILE A 388 2.79 -1.28 -27.13
N ASP A 389 3.44 -1.32 -25.97
CA ASP A 389 4.52 -0.42 -25.54
C ASP A 389 5.80 -1.17 -25.13
N SER A 390 5.86 -2.48 -25.40
CA SER A 390 7.00 -3.33 -25.10
C SER A 390 6.94 -4.63 -25.92
N ALA A 391 8.08 -5.30 -26.02
CA ALA A 391 8.19 -6.66 -26.56
C ALA A 391 7.70 -6.81 -28.01
N VAL A 392 7.92 -5.79 -28.84
CA VAL A 392 7.74 -5.88 -30.29
C VAL A 392 9.13 -5.96 -30.90
N TYR A 393 9.37 -6.92 -31.79
CA TYR A 393 10.68 -7.20 -32.37
C TYR A 393 10.55 -7.34 -33.88
N PHE A 394 11.63 -7.09 -34.61
CA PHE A 394 11.67 -7.48 -36.02
C PHE A 394 11.61 -9.00 -36.12
N SER A 395 10.86 -9.53 -37.08
CA SER A 395 10.74 -10.98 -37.30
C SER A 395 12.07 -11.64 -37.70
N SER A 396 13.06 -10.85 -38.10
CA SER A 396 14.44 -11.28 -38.34
C SER A 396 15.25 -11.44 -37.04
N ASP A 397 14.89 -10.76 -35.95
CA ASP A 397 15.55 -10.86 -34.65
C ASP A 397 15.04 -12.10 -33.90
N ARG A 398 15.65 -13.25 -34.19
CA ARG A 398 15.31 -14.53 -33.56
C ARG A 398 15.68 -14.61 -32.08
N GLU A 399 16.47 -13.68 -31.57
CA GLU A 399 16.93 -13.67 -30.18
C GLU A 399 16.05 -12.79 -29.28
N TYR A 400 15.11 -12.02 -29.84
CA TYR A 400 14.19 -11.14 -29.11
C TYR A 400 14.92 -10.16 -28.17
N LYS A 401 16.08 -9.65 -28.58
CA LYS A 401 16.94 -8.81 -27.72
C LYS A 401 16.52 -7.35 -27.73
N ASN A 402 16.13 -6.81 -28.89
CA ASN A 402 15.93 -5.38 -29.07
C ASN A 402 14.48 -5.04 -29.41
N SER A 403 13.70 -4.66 -28.40
CA SER A 403 12.31 -4.25 -28.60
C SER A 403 12.24 -2.92 -29.34
N ILE A 404 11.56 -2.90 -30.49
CA ILE A 404 11.28 -1.69 -31.29
C ILE A 404 10.07 -0.89 -30.79
N ALA A 405 9.30 -1.45 -29.85
CA ALA A 405 8.26 -0.70 -29.16
C ALA A 405 8.87 0.37 -28.24
N LEU A 406 8.31 1.58 -28.31
CA LEU A 406 8.58 2.67 -27.38
C LEU A 406 7.72 2.50 -26.12
N SER A 407 8.26 2.80 -24.94
CA SER A 407 7.44 2.70 -23.72
C SER A 407 6.43 3.85 -23.63
N LYS A 408 5.27 3.63 -22.97
CA LYS A 408 4.29 4.70 -22.73
C LYS A 408 4.91 5.90 -22.01
N ALA A 409 5.84 5.66 -21.09
CA ALA A 409 6.52 6.72 -20.34
C ALA A 409 7.42 7.56 -21.26
N ASP A 410 8.21 6.92 -22.12
CA ASP A 410 9.10 7.64 -23.04
C ASP A 410 8.29 8.38 -24.11
N PHE A 411 7.18 7.81 -24.59
CA PHE A 411 6.27 8.50 -25.50
C PHE A 411 5.64 9.73 -24.84
N ALA A 412 5.14 9.61 -23.60
CA ALA A 412 4.59 10.75 -22.86
C ALA A 412 5.61 11.87 -22.64
N GLU A 413 6.85 11.52 -22.33
CA GLU A 413 7.96 12.48 -22.17
C GLU A 413 8.26 13.21 -23.47
N LEU A 414 8.32 12.49 -24.59
CA LEU A 414 8.48 13.10 -25.92
C LEU A 414 7.32 14.03 -26.27
N VAL A 415 6.08 13.63 -25.98
CA VAL A 415 4.91 14.47 -26.24
C VAL A 415 4.91 15.74 -25.39
N ALA A 416 5.27 15.63 -24.10
CA ALA A 416 5.30 16.76 -23.19
C ALA A 416 6.41 17.76 -23.51
N ASN A 417 7.63 17.25 -23.76
CA ASN A 417 8.85 18.05 -23.71
C ASN A 417 9.58 18.20 -25.06
N ASN A 418 9.19 17.47 -26.11
CA ASN A 418 9.85 17.54 -27.41
C ASN A 418 8.93 18.13 -28.50
N ASN A 419 9.10 19.44 -28.76
CA ASN A 419 8.33 20.15 -29.78
C ASN A 419 8.63 19.69 -31.21
N GLU A 420 9.81 19.12 -31.50
CA GLU A 420 10.11 18.53 -32.83
C GLU A 420 9.29 17.25 -33.04
N PHE A 421 9.06 16.48 -31.97
CA PHE A 421 8.28 15.26 -32.01
C PHE A 421 6.77 15.53 -32.05
N ALA A 422 6.25 16.32 -31.11
CA ALA A 422 4.81 16.52 -30.92
C ALA A 422 4.27 17.89 -31.37
N GLY A 423 5.07 18.66 -32.11
CA GLY A 423 4.70 20.02 -32.55
C GLY A 423 3.40 20.07 -33.36
N GLU A 424 3.23 19.10 -34.25
CA GLU A 424 2.08 18.95 -35.17
C GLU A 424 1.02 17.95 -34.68
N PHE A 425 1.11 17.48 -33.43
CA PHE A 425 0.14 16.50 -32.92
C PHE A 425 -1.23 17.12 -32.77
N ASP A 426 -2.26 16.35 -33.09
CA ASP A 426 -3.65 16.75 -32.87
C ASP A 426 -4.06 16.47 -31.41
N PHE A 427 -4.35 17.54 -30.66
CA PHE A 427 -4.84 17.48 -29.29
C PHE A 427 -6.35 17.71 -29.17
N SER A 428 -7.08 17.93 -30.26
CA SER A 428 -8.50 18.32 -30.25
C SER A 428 -9.41 17.39 -29.44
N ASN A 429 -9.14 16.07 -29.49
CA ASN A 429 -9.90 15.08 -28.71
C ASN A 429 -9.85 15.32 -27.19
N PHE A 430 -8.76 15.92 -26.67
CA PHE A 430 -8.61 16.20 -25.24
C PHE A 430 -9.58 17.28 -24.75
N GLU A 431 -10.15 18.11 -25.64
CA GLU A 431 -11.19 19.08 -25.26
C GLU A 431 -12.37 18.41 -24.55
N SER A 432 -12.72 17.19 -24.94
CA SER A 432 -13.83 16.43 -24.34
C SER A 432 -13.62 16.20 -22.84
N ILE A 433 -12.37 15.93 -22.42
CA ILE A 433 -12.00 15.78 -21.00
C ILE A 433 -12.15 17.13 -20.29
N PHE A 434 -11.66 18.23 -20.86
CA PHE A 434 -11.76 19.55 -20.23
C PHE A 434 -13.20 20.05 -20.14
N LYS A 435 -14.06 19.76 -21.14
CA LYS A 435 -15.50 20.03 -21.09
C LYS A 435 -16.14 19.33 -19.89
N LYS A 436 -15.79 18.05 -19.66
CA LYS A 436 -16.29 17.26 -18.52
C LYS A 436 -15.75 17.76 -17.17
N ILE A 437 -14.48 18.17 -17.12
CA ILE A 437 -13.90 18.82 -15.94
C ILE A 437 -14.67 20.11 -15.61
N LYS A 438 -14.92 20.97 -16.60
CA LYS A 438 -15.68 22.23 -16.40
C LYS A 438 -17.10 21.97 -15.90
N GLN A 439 -17.81 20.99 -16.46
CA GLN A 439 -19.14 20.56 -16.01
C GLN A 439 -19.15 20.18 -14.51
N ILE A 440 -18.08 19.57 -14.01
CA ILE A 440 -17.95 19.20 -12.58
C ILE A 440 -17.57 20.43 -11.73
N ILE A 441 -16.74 21.33 -12.26
CA ILE A 441 -16.30 22.54 -11.56
C ILE A 441 -17.45 23.54 -11.39
N GLY A 442 -18.41 23.56 -12.31
CA GLY A 442 -19.59 24.45 -12.26
C GLY A 442 -19.31 25.79 -12.90
#